data_AF-X1J815-F1
#
_entry.id   AF-X1J815-F1
#
_cell.length_a   1.000
_cell.length_b   1.000
_cell.length_c   1.000
_cell.angle_alpha   90.00
_cell.angle_beta   90.00
_cell.angle_gamma   90.00
#
_symmetry.space_group_name_H-M   'P 1'
#
loop_
_entity.id
_entity.type
_entity.pdbx_description
1 polymer ?
#
loop_
_entity_poly.entity_id
_entity_poly.type
_entity_poly.pdbx_seq_one_letter_code
_entity_poly.pdbx_strand_id
1 'polypeptide(L)'
;MNPEKVLEEIAIAIKHRCPSTTLRWYIIWYYGRISCVPSNFDTPVKFVLGEFTERMVEEGFTVVYWNQLKTNITQFHKEIYDNTPAGGSDFP
;
A
#
# COMPACT_ATOMS: atom_id res chain seq x y z
N MET A 1 -0.71 14.03 1.66
CA MET A 1 -1.41 13.43 0.49
C MET A 1 -2.86 13.22 0.86
N ASN A 2 -3.84 13.45 -0.03
CA ASN A 2 -5.26 13.15 0.27
C ASN A 2 -5.43 11.61 0.31
N PRO A 3 -5.98 11.00 1.38
CA PRO A 3 -6.27 9.57 1.45
C PRO A 3 -7.00 9.00 0.22
N GLU A 4 -7.89 9.77 -0.40
CA GLU A 4 -8.62 9.34 -1.60
C GLU A 4 -7.70 9.17 -2.82
N LYS A 5 -6.72 10.05 -3.00
CA LYS A 5 -5.70 9.92 -4.05
C LYS A 5 -4.83 8.70 -3.82
N VAL A 6 -4.52 8.38 -2.56
CA VAL A 6 -3.74 7.19 -2.19
C VAL A 6 -4.49 5.91 -2.55
N LEU A 7 -5.81 5.88 -2.30
CA LEU A 7 -6.66 4.75 -2.67
C LEU A 7 -6.78 4.59 -4.19
N GLU A 8 -6.86 5.70 -4.92
CA GLU A 8 -6.84 5.71 -6.40
C GLU A 8 -5.51 5.15 -6.94
N GLU A 9 -4.37 5.58 -6.38
CA GLU A 9 -3.05 5.05 -6.74
C GLU A 9 -2.92 3.56 -6.44
N ILE A 10 -3.50 3.07 -5.33
CA ILE A 10 -3.57 1.63 -5.03
C ILE A 10 -4.40 0.90 -6.08
N ALA A 11 -5.58 1.41 -6.43
CA ALA A 11 -6.43 0.79 -7.43
C ALA A 11 -5.72 0.69 -8.79
N ILE A 12 -4.99 1.73 -9.18
CA ILE A 12 -4.15 1.75 -10.38
C ILE A 12 -3.02 0.72 -10.26
N ALA A 13 -2.30 0.70 -9.13
CA ALA A 13 -1.20 -0.24 -8.90
C ALA A 13 -1.65 -1.71 -8.96
N ILE A 14 -2.83 -2.01 -8.43
CA ILE A 14 -3.44 -3.35 -8.51
C ILE A 14 -3.81 -3.69 -9.97
N LYS A 15 -4.43 -2.76 -10.70
CA LYS A 15 -4.87 -2.98 -12.10
C LYS A 15 -3.71 -3.20 -13.08
N HIS A 16 -2.56 -2.56 -12.87
CA HIS A 16 -1.40 -2.68 -13.75
C HIS A 16 -0.47 -3.85 -13.42
N ARG A 17 -0.81 -4.68 -12.44
CA ARG A 17 -0.05 -5.90 -12.09
C ARG A 17 -0.52 -7.07 -12.94
N CYS A 18 0.38 -8.03 -13.16
CA CYS A 18 0.03 -9.34 -13.71
C CYS A 18 -0.30 -10.25 -12.51
N PRO A 19 -1.58 -10.45 -12.16
CA PRO A 19 -1.93 -11.34 -11.07
C PRO A 19 -1.55 -12.77 -11.48
N SER A 20 -0.75 -13.41 -10.63
CA SER A 20 -0.51 -14.84 -10.71
C SER A 20 -1.45 -15.50 -9.70
N THR A 21 -2.23 -16.46 -10.18
CA THR A 21 -3.37 -17.10 -9.49
C THR A 21 -3.02 -17.82 -8.20
N THR A 22 -1.74 -17.99 -7.90
CA THR A 22 -1.27 -18.77 -6.74
C THR A 22 -0.67 -17.93 -5.62
N LEU A 23 -0.43 -16.63 -5.82
CA LEU A 23 0.32 -15.81 -4.86
C LEU A 23 -0.54 -14.75 -4.19
N ARG A 24 -0.34 -14.57 -2.87
CA ARG A 24 -0.78 -13.36 -2.16
C ARG A 24 0.10 -12.19 -2.61
N TRP A 25 -0.48 -11.01 -2.65
CA TRP A 25 0.19 -9.77 -3.01
C TRP A 25 0.16 -8.79 -1.85
N TYR A 26 1.27 -8.10 -1.62
CA TYR A 26 1.37 -7.02 -0.65
C TYR A 26 1.24 -5.68 -1.35
N ILE A 27 0.52 -4.74 -0.74
CA ILE A 27 0.54 -3.33 -1.06
C ILE A 27 1.60 -2.70 -0.17
N ILE A 28 2.61 -2.09 -0.76
CA ILE A 28 3.76 -1.53 -0.05
C ILE A 28 3.92 -0.04 -0.37
N TRP A 29 4.49 0.70 0.58
CA TRP A 29 5.05 2.02 0.32
C TRP A 29 6.56 1.90 0.08
N TYR A 30 7.01 2.29 -1.11
CA TYR A 30 8.41 2.16 -1.52
C TYR A 30 8.86 3.41 -2.28
N TYR A 31 9.95 4.05 -1.81
CA TYR A 31 10.50 5.30 -2.37
C TYR A 31 9.45 6.38 -2.67
N GLY A 32 8.53 6.63 -1.73
CA GLY A 32 7.52 7.67 -1.88
C GLY A 32 6.38 7.32 -2.83
N ARG A 33 6.25 6.05 -3.23
CA ARG A 33 5.20 5.56 -4.13
C ARG A 33 4.55 4.30 -3.59
N ILE A 34 3.31 4.10 -3.99
CA ILE A 34 2.60 2.84 -3.78
C ILE A 34 3.06 1.82 -4.82
N SER A 35 3.28 0.59 -4.38
CA SER A 35 3.54 -0.54 -5.26
C SER A 35 2.84 -1.78 -4.72
N CYS A 36 2.55 -2.74 -5.59
CA CYS A 36 2.19 -4.08 -5.15
C CYS A 36 3.42 -4.99 -5.27
N VAL A 37 3.56 -6.09 -4.55
CA VAL A 37 4.61 -7.08 -4.82
C VAL A 37 4.06 -8.45 -4.45
N PRO A 38 4.48 -9.54 -5.12
CA PRO A 38 4.06 -10.86 -4.69
C PRO A 38 4.69 -11.17 -3.31
N SER A 39 4.00 -11.98 -2.52
CA SER A 39 4.35 -12.27 -1.12
C SER A 39 5.68 -12.99 -0.93
N ASN A 40 6.24 -13.56 -2.00
CA ASN A 40 7.56 -14.17 -2.04
C ASN A 40 8.67 -13.17 -2.40
N PHE A 41 8.34 -11.90 -2.66
CA PHE A 41 9.32 -10.86 -2.90
C PHE A 41 10.00 -10.48 -1.59
N ASP A 42 11.33 -10.54 -1.57
CA ASP A 42 12.13 -10.20 -0.40
C ASP A 42 12.14 -8.68 -0.25
N THR A 43 11.05 -8.18 0.30
CA THR A 43 10.79 -6.75 0.47
C THR A 43 11.21 -6.40 1.89
N PRO A 44 12.00 -5.34 2.12
CA PRO A 44 12.22 -4.85 3.48
C PRO A 44 10.84 -4.53 4.10
N VAL A 45 10.42 -5.38 5.04
CA VAL A 45 9.05 -5.52 5.61
C VAL A 45 8.57 -4.28 6.38
N LYS A 46 9.23 -3.13 6.26
CA LYS A 46 8.90 -1.95 7.07
C LYS A 46 7.60 -1.27 6.69
N PHE A 47 7.03 -1.51 5.49
CA PHE A 47 5.95 -0.65 4.98
C PHE A 47 4.85 -1.39 4.20
N VAL A 48 4.38 -2.54 4.72
CA VAL A 48 3.20 -3.22 4.16
C VAL A 48 1.93 -2.49 4.62
N LEU A 49 1.16 -1.96 3.67
CA LEU A 49 -0.09 -1.24 3.89
C LEU A 49 -1.32 -2.16 3.89
N GLY A 50 -1.22 -3.30 3.19
CA GLY A 50 -2.28 -4.28 3.10
C GLY A 50 -1.86 -5.49 2.25
N GLU A 51 -2.72 -6.49 2.21
CA GLU A 51 -2.54 -7.70 1.41
C GLU A 51 -3.81 -8.06 0.65
N PHE A 52 -3.66 -8.61 -0.56
CA PHE A 52 -4.77 -9.06 -1.38
C PHE A 52 -4.43 -10.33 -2.15
N THR A 53 -5.48 -10.98 -2.65
CA THR A 53 -5.39 -12.11 -3.58
C THR A 53 -6.02 -11.74 -4.91
N GLU A 54 -5.69 -12.47 -5.98
CA GLU A 54 -6.33 -12.28 -7.29
C GLU A 54 -7.85 -12.41 -7.22
N ARG A 55 -8.34 -13.41 -6.48
CA ARG A 55 -9.78 -13.62 -6.27
C ARG A 55 -10.48 -12.38 -5.69
N MET A 56 -9.83 -11.66 -4.77
CA MET A 56 -10.38 -10.40 -4.23
C MET A 56 -10.42 -9.28 -5.27
N VAL A 57 -9.52 -9.29 -6.24
CA VAL A 57 -9.51 -8.34 -7.36
C VAL A 57 -10.64 -8.68 -8.33
N GLU A 58 -10.82 -9.97 -8.65
CA GLU A 58 -11.86 -10.46 -9.56
C GLU A 58 -13.28 -10.27 -9.00
N GLU A 59 -13.48 -10.63 -7.72
CA GLU A 59 -14.78 -10.49 -7.03
C GLU A 59 -15.06 -9.03 -6.62
N GLY A 60 -14.02 -8.18 -6.63
CA GLY A 60 -14.05 -6.84 -6.11
C GLY A 60 -13.86 -6.79 -4.59
N PHE A 61 -13.13 -5.78 -4.14
CA PHE A 61 -12.87 -5.58 -2.73
C PHE A 61 -14.12 -5.17 -1.96
N THR A 62 -14.33 -5.76 -0.79
CA THR A 62 -15.43 -5.40 0.09
C THR A 62 -15.22 -3.99 0.68
N VAL A 63 -16.33 -3.34 1.05
CA VAL A 63 -16.29 -2.04 1.74
C VAL A 63 -15.47 -2.12 3.04
N VAL A 64 -15.56 -3.25 3.75
CA VAL A 64 -14.79 -3.50 4.97
C VAL A 64 -13.29 -3.49 4.68
N TYR A 65 -12.86 -4.19 3.63
CA TYR A 65 -11.45 -4.20 3.22
C TYR A 65 -10.96 -2.80 2.86
N TRP A 66 -11.73 -2.04 2.07
CA TRP A 66 -11.38 -0.66 1.73
C TRP A 66 -11.25 0.26 2.95
N ASN A 67 -12.16 0.13 3.92
CA ASN A 67 -12.12 0.92 5.16
C ASN A 67 -10.90 0.57 6.01
N GLN A 68 -10.52 -0.70 6.06
CA GLN A 68 -9.33 -1.14 6.79
C GLN A 68 -8.06 -0.63 6.12
N LEU A 69 -7.97 -0.75 4.79
CA LEU A 69 -6.86 -0.22 4.01
C LEU A 69 -6.71 1.30 4.19
N LYS A 70 -7.82 2.05 4.16
CA LYS A 70 -7.84 3.49 4.42
C LYS A 70 -7.33 3.83 5.82
N THR A 71 -7.70 3.03 6.82
CA THR A 71 -7.22 3.19 8.21
C THR A 71 -5.71 2.98 8.28
N ASN A 72 -5.20 1.88 7.71
CA ASN A 72 -3.77 1.55 7.70
C ASN A 72 -2.94 2.65 7.03
N ILE A 73 -3.39 3.14 5.87
CA ILE A 73 -2.73 4.23 5.14
C ILE A 73 -2.73 5.52 5.96
N THR A 74 -3.86 5.85 6.60
CA THR A 74 -3.99 7.07 7.40
C THR A 74 -3.05 7.01 8.61
N GLN A 75 -3.00 5.86 9.28
CA GLN A 75 -2.10 5.63 10.40
C GLN A 75 -0.63 5.68 9.97
N PHE A 76 -0.28 4.98 8.88
CA PHE A 76 1.06 5.00 8.30
C PHE A 76 1.51 6.43 7.96
N HIS A 77 0.63 7.23 7.33
CA HIS A 77 0.94 8.62 7.04
C HIS A 77 1.14 9.45 8.31
N LYS A 78 0.30 9.29 9.34
CA LYS A 78 0.51 9.99 10.63
C LYS A 78 1.84 9.59 11.25
N GLU A 79 2.16 8.31 11.30
CA GLU A 79 3.40 7.81 11.90
C GLU A 79 4.65 8.29 11.16
N ILE A 80 4.64 8.38 9.83
CA ILE A 80 5.78 8.93 9.08
C ILE A 80 5.83 10.45 9.15
N TYR A 81 4.70 11.16 9.00
CA TYR A 81 4.70 12.64 8.95
C TYR A 81 4.84 13.28 10.33
N ASP A 82 4.20 12.76 11.39
CA ASP A 82 4.32 13.31 12.75
C ASP A 82 5.65 12.94 13.42
N ASN A 83 6.30 11.84 13.03
CA ASN A 83 7.67 11.53 13.47
C ASN A 83 8.75 12.09 12.53
N THR A 84 8.38 12.86 11.50
CA THR A 84 9.36 13.66 10.77
C THR A 84 9.59 14.94 11.57
N PRO A 85 10.76 15.15 12.21
CA PRO A 85 11.02 16.39 12.92
C PRO A 85 10.85 17.57 11.97
N ALA A 86 10.08 18.57 12.38
CA ALA A 86 9.96 19.84 11.69
C ALA A 86 11.32 20.56 11.71
N GLY A 87 12.20 20.22 10.78
CA GLY A 87 13.56 20.74 10.70
C GLY A 87 14.58 19.61 10.60
N GLY A 88 15.01 19.32 9.39
CA GLY A 88 16.03 18.31 9.11
C GLY A 88 16.23 18.16 7.62
N SER A 89 16.82 19.18 7.00
CA SER A 89 17.61 18.99 5.77
C SER A 89 18.62 17.86 5.97
N ASP A 90 18.97 17.21 4.87
CA ASP A 90 19.91 16.08 4.73
C ASP A 90 19.30 14.67 4.90
N PHE A 91 18.75 14.17 3.80
CA PHE A 91 18.95 12.77 3.43
C PHE A 91 20.25 12.68 2.62
N PRO A 92 21.21 11.79 2.96
CA PRO A 92 22.28 11.39 2.04
C PRO A 92 21.76 10.56 0.87
#